data_AF-A0A7X8C7D0-F1
#
_entry.id   AF-A0A7X8C7D0-F1
#
_cell.length_a   1.000
_cell.length_b   1.000
_cell.length_c   1.000
_cell.angle_alpha   90.00
_cell.angle_beta   90.00
_cell.angle_gamma   90.00
#
_symmetry.space_group_name_H-M   'P 1'
#
loop_
_entity.id
_entity.type
_entity.pdbx_description
1 polymer ?
#
loop_
_entity_poly.entity_id
_entity_poly.type
_entity_poly.pdbx_seq_one_letter_code
_entity_poly.pdbx_strand_id
1 'polypeptide(L)' 'MQGIGFLKNIYSFYTEGFKNMTVGKTLWIIVLIKLFIMFGILKVFFFPNYLNEHFRDDAGKANHVRTELINKSK' A
#
# COMPACT_ATOMS: atom_id res chain seq x y z
N MET A 1 37.53 11.26 5.14
CA MET A 1 36.40 10.36 5.48
C MET A 1 35.87 10.72 6.88
N GLN A 2 35.04 11.76 7.02
CA GLN A 2 34.51 12.19 8.35
C GLN A 2 32.98 12.06 8.49
N GLY A 3 32.24 11.84 7.39
CA GLY A 3 30.76 11.78 7.43
C GLY A 3 30.14 10.44 7.86
N ILE A 4 30.88 9.33 7.77
CA ILE A 4 30.33 7.97 7.97
C ILE A 4 30.01 7.69 9.45
N GLY A 5 30.82 8.22 10.38
CA GLY A 5 30.62 8.03 11.82
C GLY A 5 29.38 8.74 12.37
N PHE A 6 29.06 9.93 11.85
CA PHE A 6 27.92 10.73 12.31
C PHE A 6 26.58 10.08 11.93
N LEU A 7 26.47 9.60 10.68
CA LEU A 7 25.30 8.85 10.21
C LEU A 7 25.09 7.55 11.00
N LYS A 8 26.19 6.85 11.32
CA LYS A 8 26.14 5.63 12.13
C LYS A 8 25.64 5.91 13.55
N ASN A 9 26.04 7.01 14.17
CA ASN A 9 25.56 7.41 15.49
C ASN A 9 24.08 7.78 15.48
N ILE A 10 23.63 8.55 14.48
CA ILE A 10 22.21 8.90 14.34
C ILE A 10 21.36 7.65 14.14
N TYR A 11 21.82 6.72 13.29
CA TYR A 11 21.14 5.45 13.08
C TYR A 11 21.09 4.60 14.36
N SER A 12 22.21 4.48 15.08
CA SER A 12 22.28 3.80 16.38
C SER A 12 21.28 4.38 17.37
N PHE A 13 21.26 5.69 17.53
CA PHE A 13 20.36 6.38 18.46
C PHE A 13 18.88 6.16 18.09
N TYR A 14 18.53 6.24 16.80
CA TYR A 14 17.17 5.96 16.34
C TYR A 14 16.78 4.50 16.59
N THR A 15 17.66 3.55 16.28
CA THR A 15 17.40 2.12 16.51
C THR A 15 17.33 1.77 17.99
N GLU A 16 18.19 2.35 18.85
CA GLU A 16 18.17 2.14 20.29
C GLU A 16 16.96 2.79 20.95
N GLY A 17 16.62 4.03 20.57
CA GLY A 17 15.41 4.71 21.02
C GLY A 17 14.15 3.94 20.63
N PHE A 18 14.05 3.54 19.36
CA PHE A 18 12.93 2.74 18.87
C PHE A 18 12.83 1.37 19.56
N LYS A 19 13.97 0.70 19.83
CA LYS A 19 14.00 -0.58 20.54
C LYS A 19 13.65 -0.46 22.03
N ASN A 20 13.98 0.65 22.68
CA ASN A 20 13.64 0.87 24.10
C ASN A 20 12.24 1.45 24.30
N MET A 21 11.56 1.93 23.25
CA MET A 21 10.19 2.45 23.34
C MET A 21 9.12 1.36 23.22
N THR A 22 8.43 1.05 24.32
CA THR A 22 7.23 0.18 24.34
C THR A 22 6.03 0.84 23.68
N VAL A 23 5.79 2.13 23.94
CA VAL A 23 4.68 2.89 23.36
C VAL A 23 4.86 3.08 21.85
N GLY A 24 6.07 3.46 21.41
CA GLY A 24 6.38 3.66 19.99
C GLY A 24 6.22 2.40 19.14
N LYS A 25 6.70 1.25 19.64
CA LYS A 25 6.48 -0.05 18.98
C LYS A 25 5.01 -0.41 18.87
N THR A 26 4.24 -0.18 19.94
CA THR A 26 2.80 -0.46 19.95
C THR A 26 2.06 0.40 18.91
N LEU A 27 2.37 1.70 18.84
CA LEU A 27 1.85 2.61 17.82
C LEU A 27 2.23 2.18 16.41
N TRP A 28 3.48 1.79 16.19
CA TRP A 28 3.94 1.30 14.89
C TRP A 28 3.19 0.04 14.46
N ILE A 29 2.97 -0.90 15.37
CA ILE A 29 2.16 -2.10 15.13
C ILE A 29 0.72 -1.70 14.75
N ILE A 30 0.11 -0.75 15.45
CA ILE A 30 -1.23 -0.24 15.12
C ILE A 30 -1.26 0.35 13.71
N VAL A 31 -0.27 1.16 13.34
CA VAL A 31 -0.18 1.74 11.98
C VAL A 31 -0.01 0.65 10.93
N LEU A 32 0.83 -0.36 11.18
CA LEU A 32 1.08 -1.47 10.27
C LEU A 32 -0.19 -2.31 10.07
N ILE A 33 -0.90 -2.62 11.15
CA ILE A 33 -2.21 -3.29 11.11
C ILE A 33 -3.21 -2.44 10.33
N LYS A 34 -3.30 -1.14 10.60
CA LYS A 34 -4.22 -0.25 9.90
C LYS A 34 -3.92 -0.17 8.41
N LEU A 35 -2.65 -0.12 8.02
CA LEU A 35 -2.20 -0.18 6.62
C LEU A 35 -2.55 -1.51 5.97
N PHE A 36 -2.32 -2.64 6.65
CA PHE A 36 -2.68 -3.96 6.16
C PHE A 36 -4.20 -4.10 5.96
N ILE A 37 -4.99 -3.62 6.93
CA ILE A 37 -6.44 -3.61 6.87
C ILE A 37 -6.93 -2.67 5.76
N MET A 38 -6.41 -1.46 5.64
CA MET A 38 -6.80 -0.54 4.57
C MET A 38 -6.43 -1.12 3.21
N PHE A 39 -5.20 -1.61 3.02
CA PHE A 39 -4.80 -2.21 1.76
C PHE A 39 -5.59 -3.49 1.46
N GLY A 40 -5.84 -4.33 2.45
CA GLY A 40 -6.60 -5.58 2.32
C GLY A 40 -8.08 -5.36 2.08
N ILE A 41 -8.76 -4.57 2.92
CA ILE A 41 -10.20 -4.28 2.81
C ILE A 41 -10.48 -3.40 1.61
N LEU A 42 -9.75 -2.31 1.34
CA LEU A 42 -9.97 -1.58 0.10
C LEU A 42 -9.68 -2.48 -1.10
N LYS A 43 -8.63 -3.31 -1.10
CA LYS A 43 -8.41 -4.23 -2.23
C LYS A 43 -9.56 -5.23 -2.40
N VAL A 44 -9.98 -5.90 -1.33
CA VAL A 44 -11.02 -6.94 -1.38
C VAL A 44 -12.43 -6.36 -1.50
N PHE A 45 -12.67 -5.09 -1.16
CA PHE A 45 -13.99 -4.44 -1.24
C PHE A 45 -14.13 -3.46 -2.43
N PHE A 46 -13.08 -2.74 -2.82
CA PHE A 46 -13.07 -1.92 -4.05
C PHE A 46 -12.76 -2.74 -5.32
N PHE A 47 -12.03 -3.87 -5.23
CA PHE A 47 -11.74 -4.73 -6.39
C PHE A 47 -12.49 -6.08 -6.50
N PRO A 48 -13.45 -6.48 -5.65
CA PRO A 48 -14.17 -7.75 -5.84
C PRO A 48 -15.17 -7.65 -6.98
N ASN A 49 -15.66 -6.43 -7.30
CA ASN A 49 -16.82 -6.26 -8.17
C ASN A 49 -16.57 -5.40 -9.41
N TYR A 50 -15.52 -4.56 -9.42
CA TYR A 50 -15.20 -3.79 -10.62
C TYR A 50 -14.90 -4.72 -11.82
N LEU A 51 -14.26 -5.87 -11.55
CA LEU A 51 -13.89 -6.85 -12.56
C LEU A 51 -14.73 -8.12 -12.60
N ASN A 52 -15.72 -8.35 -11.73
CA ASN A 52 -16.51 -9.60 -11.78
C ASN A 52 -18.02 -9.40 -11.92
N GLU A 53 -18.58 -8.23 -11.60
CA GLU A 53 -20.05 -8.10 -11.51
C GLU A 53 -20.75 -7.94 -12.89
N HIS A 54 -20.00 -7.84 -13.99
CA HIS A 54 -20.58 -7.61 -15.33
C HIS A 54 -20.08 -8.50 -16.47
N PHE A 55 -19.04 -9.32 -16.29
CA PHE A 55 -18.58 -10.16 -17.40
C PHE A 55 -18.03 -11.47 -16.85
N ARG A 56 -18.63 -12.56 -17.32
CA ARG A 56 -18.26 -13.96 -17.04
C ARG A 56 -16.98 -14.41 -17.76
N ASP A 57 -16.29 -13.49 -18.44
CA ASP A 57 -15.09 -13.75 -19.25
C ASP A 57 -14.17 -12.51 -19.25
N ASP A 58 -12.95 -12.67 -18.75
CA ASP A 58 -11.94 -11.60 -18.60
C ASP A 58 -11.59 -10.91 -19.94
N ALA A 59 -11.71 -11.62 -21.08
CA ALA A 59 -11.40 -11.06 -22.40
C ALA A 59 -12.47 -10.06 -22.90
N GLY A 60 -13.74 -10.25 -22.52
CA GLY A 60 -14.84 -9.35 -22.86
C GLY A 60 -14.77 -7.98 -22.18
N LYS A 61 -14.30 -7.93 -20.92
CA LYS A 61 -14.14 -6.67 -20.14
C LYS A 61 -13.11 -5.74 -20.74
N ALA A 62 -11.95 -6.30 -21.08
CA ALA A 62 -10.85 -5.51 -21.62
C ALA A 62 -11.24 -4.84 -22.95
N ASN A 63 -12.02 -5.52 -23.79
CA ASN A 63 -12.47 -4.95 -25.06
C ASN A 63 -13.52 -3.86 -24.89
N HIS A 64 -14.51 -4.02 -24.00
CA HIS A 64 -15.54 -3.01 -23.81
C HIS A 64 -14.99 -1.69 -23.22
N VAL A 65 -14.08 -1.79 -22.23
CA VAL A 65 -13.39 -0.61 -21.66
C VAL A 65 -12.50 0.07 -22.70
N ARG A 66 -11.81 -0.69 -23.56
CA ARG A 66 -11.03 -0.12 -24.67
C ARG A 66 -11.92 0.65 -25.64
N THR A 67 -13.08 0.12 -26.01
CA THR A 67 -14.01 0.79 -26.92
C THR A 67 -14.60 2.07 -26.34
N GLU A 68 -15.01 2.07 -25.06
CA GLU A 68 -15.52 3.27 -24.37
C GLU A 68 -14.45 4.36 -24.22
N LEU A 69 -13.21 4.00 -23.88
CA LEU A 69 -12.10 4.96 -23.80
C LEU A 69 -11.74 5.57 -25.16
N ILE A 70 -11.85 4.79 -26.24
CA ILE A 70 -11.62 5.26 -27.62
C ILE A 70 -12.76 6.19 -28.08
N ASN A 71 -14.02 5.87 -27.77
CA ASN A 71 -15.17 6.69 -28.16
C ASN A 71 -15.25 8.01 -27.38
N LYS A 72 -14.89 8.02 -26.09
CA LYS A 72 -14.90 9.22 -25.26
C LYS A 72 -13.75 10.20 -25.56
N SER A 73 -12.76 9.74 -26.32
CA SER A 73 -11.63 10.53 -26.81
C SER A 73 -11.93 11.26 -28.13
N LYS A 74 -13.13 11.09 -28.69
CA LYS A 74 -13.57 11.74 -29.93
C LYS A 74 -14.50 12.91 -29.62
#